data_AF-A0A496V2N7-F1
#
_entry.id   AF-A0A496V2N7-F1
#
_cell.length_a   1.000
_cell.length_b   1.000
_cell.length_c   1.000
_cell.angle_alpha   90.00
_cell.angle_beta   90.00
_cell.angle_gamma   90.00
#
_symmetry.space_group_name_H-M   'P 1'
#
loop_
_entity.id
_entity.type
_entity.pdbx_description
1 polymer ?
#
loop_
_entity_poly.entity_id
_entity_poly.type
_entity_poly.pdbx_seq_one_letter_code
_entity_poly.pdbx_strand_id
1 'polypeptide(L)'
;MDVIEENEEALFNNGFSKIIGLRDMHSKAYRKKSKNVIDDEVTQQFIEAVTTVIASMNNPDKINFHFSIMELEAWWLSMYNLFAKINDQLTVSFIENHLGYNLSDIDPEKIFFHPSLEIDKIFQLVESSYKKHFSDVESLTSKIDSSDISDATTNNRCSCFRKFCDELTLSDEQT
;
A
#
# COMPACT_ATOMS: atom_id res chain seq x y z
N MET A 1 13.35 -11.03 3.78
CA MET A 1 12.69 -11.74 4.89
C MET A 1 13.68 -11.81 6.04
N ASP A 2 14.92 -12.10 5.67
CA ASP A 2 16.17 -12.09 6.42
C ASP A 2 16.23 -10.98 7.49
N VAL A 3 15.88 -9.72 7.14
CA VAL A 3 15.90 -8.60 8.09
C VAL A 3 15.01 -8.82 9.33
N ILE A 4 13.84 -9.43 9.20
CA ILE A 4 12.94 -9.62 10.37
C ILE A 4 13.33 -10.86 11.16
N GLU A 5 13.77 -11.93 10.48
CA GLU A 5 14.35 -13.10 11.15
C GLU A 5 15.57 -12.72 12.00
N GLU A 6 16.43 -11.85 11.47
CA GLU A 6 17.63 -11.38 12.15
C GLU A 6 17.34 -10.42 13.32
N ASN A 7 16.21 -9.71 13.28
CA ASN A 7 15.90 -8.66 14.26
C ASN A 7 14.77 -9.03 15.24
N GLU A 8 14.10 -10.17 15.05
CA GLU A 8 12.99 -10.63 15.90
C GLU A 8 13.39 -10.62 17.38
N GLU A 9 14.45 -11.36 17.71
CA GLU A 9 14.93 -11.52 19.09
C GLU A 9 15.34 -10.17 19.69
N ALA A 10 16.05 -9.34 18.92
CA ALA A 10 16.48 -8.02 19.37
C ALA A 10 15.31 -7.09 19.67
N LEU A 11 14.25 -7.09 18.84
CA LEU A 11 13.06 -6.26 19.05
C LEU A 11 12.31 -6.70 20.32
N PHE A 12 12.04 -7.98 20.50
CA PHE A 12 11.35 -8.44 21.71
C PHE A 12 12.20 -8.24 22.98
N ASN A 13 13.52 -8.43 22.90
CA ASN A 13 14.42 -8.16 24.02
C ASN A 13 14.49 -6.67 24.40
N ASN A 14 14.26 -5.77 23.43
CA ASN A 14 14.15 -4.33 23.67
C ASN A 14 12.77 -3.90 24.18
N GLY A 15 11.86 -4.84 24.45
CA GLY A 15 10.56 -4.58 25.06
C GLY A 15 9.43 -4.25 24.07
N PHE A 16 9.65 -4.39 22.76
CA PHE A 16 8.55 -4.29 21.80
C PHE A 16 7.58 -5.46 21.98
N SER A 17 6.29 -5.18 22.05
CA SER A 17 5.25 -6.20 22.28
C SER A 17 4.80 -6.90 20.99
N LYS A 18 5.06 -6.28 19.84
CA LYS A 18 4.54 -6.68 18.53
C LYS A 18 5.43 -6.16 17.40
N ILE A 19 5.48 -6.90 16.29
CA ILE A 19 6.13 -6.48 15.05
C ILE A 19 5.05 -6.40 13.97
N ILE A 20 4.87 -5.21 13.38
CA ILE A 20 4.01 -5.01 12.21
C ILE A 20 4.92 -4.69 11.03
N GLY A 21 4.96 -5.57 10.05
CA GLY A 21 5.75 -5.39 8.84
C GLY A 21 4.89 -5.04 7.64
N LEU A 22 5.43 -4.19 6.78
CA LEU A 22 4.82 -3.78 5.52
C LEU A 22 5.77 -4.07 4.36
N ARG A 23 5.25 -4.65 3.28
CA ARG A 23 6.05 -5.00 2.10
C ARG A 23 5.31 -4.80 0.79
N ASP A 24 5.98 -4.11 -0.14
CA ASP A 24 5.58 -4.05 -1.54
C ASP A 24 5.66 -5.43 -2.21
N MET A 25 4.61 -5.81 -2.92
CA MET A 25 4.55 -7.08 -3.66
C MET A 25 5.33 -7.03 -4.99
N HIS A 26 5.50 -5.83 -5.56
CA HIS A 26 6.14 -5.65 -6.86
C HIS A 26 7.63 -6.00 -6.80
N SER A 27 7.96 -7.18 -7.32
CA SER A 27 9.32 -7.71 -7.32
C SER A 27 9.67 -8.36 -8.66
N LYS A 28 10.96 -8.48 -8.98
CA LYS A 28 11.41 -9.20 -10.19
C LYS A 28 10.86 -10.63 -10.26
N ALA A 29 10.78 -11.30 -9.11
CA ALA A 29 10.23 -12.65 -9.01
C ALA A 29 8.73 -12.67 -9.31
N TYR A 30 7.97 -11.72 -8.75
CA TYR A 30 6.54 -11.59 -9.00
C TYR A 30 6.28 -11.36 -10.49
N ARG A 31 6.95 -10.35 -11.09
CA ARG A 31 6.83 -10.02 -12.52
C ARG A 31 7.07 -11.21 -13.44
N LYS A 32 8.09 -12.02 -13.11
CA LYS A 32 8.44 -13.20 -13.88
C LYS A 32 7.33 -14.27 -13.83
N LYS A 33 6.74 -14.48 -12.65
CA LYS A 33 5.66 -15.46 -12.45
C LYS A 33 4.33 -14.98 -13.04
N SER A 34 3.96 -13.73 -12.80
CA SER A 34 2.67 -13.17 -13.22
C SER A 34 2.66 -12.60 -14.64
N LYS A 35 3.79 -12.62 -15.37
CA LYS A 35 3.93 -12.04 -16.72
C LYS A 35 3.51 -10.57 -16.81
N ASN A 36 3.85 -9.80 -15.78
CA ASN A 36 3.54 -8.38 -15.65
C ASN A 36 2.05 -8.02 -15.53
N VAL A 37 1.23 -8.89 -14.95
CA VAL A 37 -0.13 -8.56 -14.52
C VAL A 37 -0.33 -8.84 -13.04
N ILE A 38 -1.37 -8.25 -12.44
CA ILE A 38 -1.83 -8.64 -11.11
C ILE A 38 -2.52 -10.00 -11.27
N ASP A 39 -2.11 -10.95 -10.45
CA ASP A 39 -2.56 -12.34 -10.50
C ASP A 39 -2.77 -12.79 -9.07
N ASP A 40 -4.00 -13.16 -8.75
CA ASP A 40 -4.41 -13.48 -7.38
C ASP A 40 -3.75 -14.77 -6.88
N GLU A 41 -3.49 -15.74 -7.75
CA GLU A 41 -2.80 -16.98 -7.38
C GLU A 41 -1.33 -16.69 -7.09
N VAL A 42 -0.65 -15.91 -7.94
CA VAL A 42 0.73 -15.51 -7.70
C VAL A 42 0.82 -14.64 -6.44
N THR A 43 -0.11 -13.72 -6.23
CA THR A 43 -0.20 -12.90 -5.00
C THR A 43 -0.28 -13.78 -3.77
N GLN A 44 -1.20 -14.75 -3.78
CA GLN A 44 -1.39 -15.68 -2.67
C GLN A 44 -0.13 -16.51 -2.39
N GLN A 45 0.57 -17.01 -3.42
CA GLN A 45 1.83 -17.74 -3.25
C GLN A 45 2.91 -16.91 -2.53
N PHE A 46 3.01 -15.61 -2.81
CA PHE A 46 4.00 -14.75 -2.15
C PHE A 46 3.62 -14.47 -0.68
N ILE A 47 2.32 -14.26 -0.42
CA ILE A 47 1.79 -14.10 0.95
C ILE A 47 2.06 -15.38 1.76
N GLU A 48 1.77 -16.54 1.20
CA GLU A 48 1.98 -17.84 1.86
C GLU A 48 3.44 -18.14 2.14
N ALA A 49 4.34 -17.80 1.20
CA ALA A 49 5.78 -17.97 1.41
C ALA A 49 6.28 -17.17 2.62
N VAL A 50 5.82 -15.93 2.76
CA VAL A 50 6.15 -15.07 3.92
C VAL A 50 5.49 -15.59 5.20
N THR A 51 4.22 -15.98 5.13
CA THR A 51 3.47 -16.50 6.29
C THR A 51 4.09 -17.80 6.82
N THR A 52 4.56 -18.68 5.92
CA THR A 52 5.25 -19.94 6.29
C THR A 52 6.54 -19.65 7.04
N VAL A 53 7.29 -18.64 6.60
CA VAL A 53 8.50 -18.21 7.30
C VAL A 53 8.15 -17.68 8.68
N ILE A 54 7.16 -16.79 8.80
CA ILE A 54 6.72 -16.23 10.09
C ILE A 54 6.32 -17.35 11.05
N ALA A 55 5.56 -18.34 10.57
CA ALA A 55 5.13 -19.49 11.37
C ALA A 55 6.30 -20.32 11.94
N SER A 56 7.51 -20.19 11.39
CA SER A 56 8.72 -20.86 11.88
C SER A 56 9.56 -20.03 12.86
N MET A 57 9.18 -18.77 13.12
CA MET A 57 9.88 -17.85 14.02
C MET A 57 9.58 -18.13 15.49
N ASN A 58 10.22 -17.43 16.43
CA ASN A 58 10.06 -17.70 17.86
C ASN A 58 8.71 -17.19 18.42
N ASN A 59 8.18 -16.10 17.86
CA ASN A 59 6.98 -15.42 18.30
C ASN A 59 6.01 -15.15 17.12
N PRO A 60 5.59 -16.18 16.36
CA PRO A 60 4.77 -16.01 15.15
C PRO A 60 3.49 -15.21 15.41
N ASP A 61 2.83 -15.45 16.55
CA ASP A 61 1.57 -14.80 16.92
C ASP A 61 1.70 -13.29 17.23
N LYS A 62 2.93 -12.78 17.33
CA LYS A 62 3.23 -11.35 17.59
C LYS A 62 3.77 -10.63 16.36
N ILE A 63 3.83 -11.31 15.21
CA ILE A 63 4.41 -10.79 13.97
C ILE A 63 3.33 -10.78 12.88
N ASN A 64 2.86 -9.58 12.54
CA ASN A 64 1.82 -9.42 11.53
C ASN A 64 2.40 -8.72 10.29
N PHE A 65 2.23 -9.36 9.13
CA PHE A 65 2.77 -8.87 7.87
C PHE A 65 1.66 -8.44 6.93
N HIS A 66 1.78 -7.21 6.44
CA HIS A 66 0.87 -6.61 5.47
C HIS A 66 1.59 -6.39 4.15
N PHE A 67 0.82 -6.45 3.08
CA PHE A 67 1.33 -6.33 1.72
C PHE A 67 0.62 -5.20 1.00
N SER A 68 1.39 -4.24 0.50
CA SER A 68 0.91 -3.31 -0.52
C SER A 68 0.94 -4.06 -1.86
N ILE A 69 -0.25 -4.30 -2.43
CA ILE A 69 -0.33 -4.99 -3.71
C ILE A 69 0.30 -4.11 -4.78
N MET A 70 1.30 -4.69 -5.44
CA MET A 70 2.28 -4.03 -6.27
C MET A 70 3.13 -3.03 -5.47
N GLU A 71 2.62 -1.86 -5.16
CA GLU A 71 3.40 -0.79 -4.55
C GLU A 71 2.54 -0.01 -3.56
N LEU A 72 3.17 0.60 -2.55
CA LEU A 72 2.51 1.48 -1.58
C LEU A 72 1.64 2.56 -2.26
N GLU A 73 2.05 3.04 -3.44
CA GLU A 73 1.29 3.99 -4.24
C GLU A 73 -0.15 3.53 -4.57
N ALA A 74 -0.45 2.23 -4.57
CA ALA A 74 -1.84 1.75 -4.71
C ALA A 74 -2.75 2.27 -3.60
N TRP A 75 -2.21 2.45 -2.40
CA TRP A 75 -2.95 2.97 -1.25
C TRP A 75 -3.21 4.48 -1.38
N TRP A 76 -2.31 5.23 -2.01
CA TRP A 76 -2.57 6.63 -2.31
C TRP A 76 -3.58 6.82 -3.43
N LEU A 77 -3.62 5.90 -4.41
CA LEU A 77 -4.67 5.88 -5.43
C LEU A 77 -6.05 5.56 -4.84
N SER A 78 -6.13 4.82 -3.73
CA SER A 78 -7.41 4.57 -3.04
C SER A 78 -7.86 5.75 -2.17
N MET A 79 -6.96 6.68 -1.83
CA MET A 79 -7.23 8.00 -1.23
C MET A 79 -7.62 9.01 -2.32
N TYR A 80 -8.70 8.75 -3.04
CA TYR A 80 -9.00 9.43 -4.32
C TYR A 80 -9.21 10.94 -4.25
N ASN A 81 -9.53 11.51 -3.08
CA ASN A 81 -9.62 12.96 -2.88
C ASN A 81 -8.26 13.63 -2.61
N LEU A 82 -7.21 12.86 -2.35
CA LEU A 82 -5.87 13.36 -2.01
C LEU A 82 -5.27 14.22 -3.12
N PHE A 83 -5.47 13.83 -4.39
CA PHE A 83 -4.91 14.55 -5.53
C PHE A 83 -5.43 15.98 -5.64
N ALA A 84 -6.71 16.21 -5.33
CA ALA A 84 -7.32 17.53 -5.30
C ALA A 84 -6.73 18.43 -4.18
N LYS A 85 -6.16 17.83 -3.12
CA LYS A 85 -5.47 18.57 -2.04
C LYS A 85 -4.06 19.02 -2.44
N ILE A 86 -3.48 18.38 -3.45
CA ILE A 86 -2.18 18.74 -4.03
C ILE A 86 -2.38 19.82 -5.10
N ASN A 87 -3.36 19.62 -5.98
CA ASN A 87 -3.77 20.57 -7.00
C ASN A 87 -5.29 20.47 -7.20
N ASP A 88 -5.99 21.59 -7.03
CA ASP A 88 -7.46 21.65 -7.03
C ASP A 88 -8.12 21.22 -8.36
N GLN A 89 -7.37 21.20 -9.46
CA GLN A 89 -7.84 20.68 -10.75
C GLN A 89 -7.94 19.15 -10.77
N LEU A 90 -7.13 18.43 -9.98
CA LEU A 90 -7.07 16.96 -9.94
C LEU A 90 -8.23 16.34 -9.15
N THR A 91 -9.45 16.76 -9.48
CA THR A 91 -10.69 16.14 -8.97
C THR A 91 -10.90 14.77 -9.59
N VAL A 92 -11.67 13.90 -8.91
CA VAL A 92 -12.04 12.57 -9.43
C VAL A 92 -12.62 12.65 -10.83
N SER A 93 -13.56 13.57 -11.07
CA SER A 93 -14.19 13.76 -12.38
C SER A 93 -13.21 14.24 -13.45
N PHE A 94 -12.25 15.10 -13.09
CA PHE A 94 -11.25 15.57 -14.03
C PHE A 94 -10.30 14.44 -14.43
N ILE A 95 -9.86 13.63 -13.46
CA ILE A 95 -9.03 12.45 -13.70
C ILE A 95 -9.78 11.43 -14.58
N GLU A 96 -11.04 11.13 -14.27
CA GLU A 96 -11.86 10.21 -15.05
C GLU A 96 -12.01 10.66 -16.51
N ASN A 97 -12.29 11.95 -16.74
CA ASN A 97 -12.44 12.49 -18.08
C ASN A 97 -11.17 12.39 -18.94
N HIS A 98 -9.98 12.37 -18.34
CA HIS A 98 -8.70 12.35 -19.06
C HIS A 98 -8.07 10.96 -19.13
N LEU A 99 -8.22 10.15 -18.08
CA LEU A 99 -7.58 8.83 -17.97
C LEU A 99 -8.54 7.66 -18.20
N GLY A 100 -9.86 7.91 -18.26
CA GLY A 100 -10.87 6.92 -18.62
C GLY A 100 -11.22 5.94 -17.51
N TYR A 101 -10.87 6.24 -16.26
CA TYR A 101 -11.24 5.45 -15.09
C TYR A 101 -11.60 6.34 -13.90
N ASN A 102 -12.57 5.90 -13.10
CA ASN A 102 -12.99 6.61 -11.92
C ASN A 102 -12.26 6.09 -10.67
N LEU A 103 -11.42 6.95 -10.06
CA LEU A 103 -10.67 6.63 -8.85
C LEU A 103 -11.52 6.44 -7.60
N SER A 104 -12.83 6.72 -7.58
CA SER A 104 -13.73 6.36 -6.46
C SER A 104 -14.36 4.98 -6.62
N ASP A 105 -14.28 4.37 -7.80
CA ASP A 105 -15.05 3.16 -8.13
C ASP A 105 -14.18 1.91 -8.29
N ILE A 106 -12.92 2.08 -8.68
CA ILE A 106 -12.00 0.97 -8.96
C ILE A 106 -11.22 0.50 -7.72
N ASP A 107 -10.70 -0.72 -7.71
CA ASP A 107 -9.75 -1.18 -6.70
C ASP A 107 -8.31 -1.03 -7.23
N PRO A 108 -7.49 -0.08 -6.73
CA PRO A 108 -6.11 0.09 -7.19
C PRO A 108 -5.23 -1.16 -7.01
N GLU A 109 -5.50 -1.97 -5.99
CA GLU A 109 -4.79 -3.24 -5.72
C GLU A 109 -5.13 -4.32 -6.75
N LYS A 110 -6.15 -4.11 -7.60
CA LYS A 110 -6.57 -5.04 -8.66
C LYS A 110 -6.33 -4.52 -10.07
N ILE A 111 -6.35 -3.20 -10.26
CA ILE A 111 -6.29 -2.59 -11.59
C ILE A 111 -4.87 -2.18 -11.98
N PHE A 112 -4.07 -1.67 -11.05
CA PHE A 112 -2.82 -0.99 -11.40
C PHE A 112 -1.59 -1.84 -11.12
N PHE A 113 -1.03 -2.43 -12.18
CA PHE A 113 0.21 -3.20 -12.06
C PHE A 113 1.44 -2.34 -11.68
N HIS A 114 1.42 -1.06 -12.07
CA HIS A 114 2.45 -0.07 -11.73
C HIS A 114 1.81 1.18 -11.14
N PRO A 115 1.33 1.13 -9.88
CA PRO A 115 0.60 2.25 -9.26
C PRO A 115 1.34 3.58 -9.34
N SER A 116 2.67 3.59 -9.21
CA SER A 116 3.42 4.85 -9.34
C SER A 116 3.37 5.51 -10.71
N LEU A 117 3.28 4.70 -11.78
CA LEU A 117 3.15 5.25 -13.12
C LEU A 117 1.76 5.87 -13.32
N GLU A 118 0.74 5.36 -12.62
CA GLU A 118 -0.59 5.96 -12.63
C GLU A 118 -0.63 7.27 -11.85
N ILE A 119 0.05 7.35 -10.70
CA ILE A 119 0.25 8.63 -10.01
C ILE A 119 0.98 9.63 -10.93
N ASP A 120 2.04 9.22 -11.62
CA ASP A 120 2.76 10.10 -12.56
C ASP A 120 1.84 10.58 -13.71
N LYS A 121 0.97 9.72 -14.25
CA LYS A 121 -0.02 10.13 -15.26
C LYS A 121 -1.01 11.16 -14.72
N ILE A 122 -1.49 10.99 -13.48
CA ILE A 122 -2.39 11.96 -12.83
C ILE A 122 -1.69 13.32 -12.69
N PHE A 123 -0.44 13.34 -12.23
CA PHE A 123 0.33 14.58 -12.07
C PHE A 123 0.63 15.26 -13.41
N GLN A 124 0.84 14.48 -14.48
CA GLN A 124 1.05 15.00 -15.83
C GLN A 124 -0.16 15.76 -16.38
N LEU A 125 -1.38 15.51 -15.89
CA LEU A 125 -2.57 16.28 -16.27
C LEU A 125 -2.48 17.77 -15.90
N VAL A 126 -1.61 18.12 -14.94
CA VAL A 126 -1.34 19.48 -14.47
C VAL A 126 0.12 19.88 -14.68
N GLU A 127 0.76 19.33 -15.73
CA GLU A 127 2.14 19.62 -16.13
C GLU A 127 3.19 19.34 -15.02
N SER A 128 2.85 18.45 -14.09
CA SER A 128 3.75 17.98 -13.03
C SER A 128 4.19 16.54 -13.27
N SER A 129 5.00 15.98 -12.37
CA SER A 129 5.44 14.59 -12.46
C SER A 129 5.66 13.99 -11.08
N TYR A 130 5.48 12.68 -10.98
CA TYR A 130 5.79 11.89 -9.79
C TYR A 130 6.90 10.88 -10.13
N LYS A 131 8.07 11.03 -9.50
CA LYS A 131 9.27 10.20 -9.79
C LYS A 131 9.76 9.43 -8.57
N LYS A 132 8.93 9.32 -7.53
CA LYS A 132 9.28 8.71 -6.23
C LYS A 132 10.47 9.39 -5.54
N HIS A 133 10.72 10.67 -5.83
CA HIS A 133 11.70 11.42 -5.05
C HIS A 133 11.13 11.74 -3.68
N PHE A 134 12.00 11.95 -2.69
CA PHE A 134 11.59 12.30 -1.33
C PHE A 134 10.61 13.47 -1.31
N SER A 135 10.89 14.52 -2.09
CA SER A 135 10.01 15.70 -2.22
C SER A 135 8.63 15.35 -2.77
N ASP A 136 8.53 14.38 -3.69
CA ASP A 136 7.27 13.97 -4.29
C ASP A 136 6.43 13.23 -3.26
N VAL A 137 7.06 12.31 -2.52
CA VAL A 137 6.44 11.55 -1.43
C VAL A 137 6.02 12.48 -0.30
N GLU A 138 6.85 13.44 0.10
CA GLU A 138 6.54 14.43 1.13
C GLU A 138 5.37 15.33 0.70
N SER A 139 5.36 15.81 -0.55
CA SER A 139 4.28 16.64 -1.09
C SER A 139 2.93 15.92 -1.02
N LEU A 140 2.91 14.61 -1.30
CA LEU A 140 1.70 13.81 -1.26
C LEU A 140 1.31 13.45 0.18
N THR A 141 2.25 12.92 0.97
CA THR A 141 1.96 12.43 2.33
C THR A 141 1.64 13.55 3.32
N SER A 142 2.19 14.76 3.14
CA SER A 142 1.87 15.93 3.97
C SER A 142 0.44 16.46 3.82
N LYS A 143 -0.29 15.99 2.80
CA LYS A 143 -1.70 16.34 2.54
C LYS A 143 -2.69 15.32 3.06
N ILE A 144 -2.21 14.16 3.50
CA ILE A 144 -3.06 13.08 4.00
C ILE A 144 -3.66 13.49 5.34
N ASP A 145 -4.98 13.37 5.45
CA ASP A 145 -5.72 13.48 6.70
C ASP A 145 -6.65 12.28 6.90
N SER A 146 -7.39 12.26 8.01
CA SER A 146 -8.27 11.15 8.37
C SER A 146 -9.37 10.86 7.34
N SER A 147 -9.80 11.86 6.56
CA SER A 147 -10.81 11.65 5.51
C SER A 147 -10.25 10.80 4.36
N ASP A 148 -8.97 10.96 4.02
CA ASP A 148 -8.31 10.16 2.98
C ASP A 148 -8.17 8.70 3.43
N ILE A 149 -7.81 8.48 4.69
CA ILE A 149 -7.76 7.14 5.28
C ILE A 149 -9.15 6.50 5.25
N SER A 150 -10.20 7.26 5.56
CA SER A 150 -11.59 6.78 5.46
C SER A 150 -11.96 6.44 4.02
N ASP A 151 -11.63 7.28 3.05
CA ASP A 151 -11.88 7.06 1.62
C ASP A 151 -11.28 5.75 1.12
N ALA A 152 -10.09 5.39 1.62
CA ALA A 152 -9.38 4.19 1.24
C ALA A 152 -9.87 2.92 1.97
N THR A 153 -10.59 3.04 3.09
CA THR A 153 -10.93 1.90 3.97
C THR A 153 -12.43 1.54 4.00
N THR A 154 -13.35 2.46 3.71
CA THR A 154 -14.79 2.22 3.89
C THR A 154 -15.50 1.57 2.70
N ASN A 155 -14.88 1.54 1.51
CA ASN A 155 -15.52 1.12 0.25
C ASN A 155 -15.01 -0.22 -0.32
N ASN A 156 -14.22 -0.99 0.44
CA ASN A 156 -13.64 -2.29 0.06
C ASN A 156 -12.69 -2.27 -1.16
N ARG A 157 -12.22 -1.10 -1.64
CA ARG A 157 -11.37 -0.97 -2.83
C ARG A 157 -9.87 -1.07 -2.55
N CYS A 158 -9.48 -1.32 -1.31
CA CYS A 158 -8.08 -1.40 -0.91
C CYS A 158 -7.97 -2.26 0.36
N SER A 159 -8.24 -3.55 0.19
CA SER A 159 -8.44 -4.46 1.32
C SER A 159 -7.17 -4.65 2.17
N CYS A 160 -5.99 -4.61 1.56
CA CYS A 160 -4.74 -4.79 2.30
C CYS A 160 -4.40 -3.55 3.12
N PHE A 161 -4.68 -2.36 2.58
CA PHE A 161 -4.54 -1.12 3.35
C PHE A 161 -5.47 -1.08 4.56
N ARG A 162 -6.76 -1.43 4.39
CA ARG A 162 -7.69 -1.49 5.53
C ARG A 162 -7.18 -2.41 6.63
N LYS A 163 -6.79 -3.64 6.27
CA LYS A 163 -6.23 -4.59 7.24
C LYS A 163 -5.02 -4.02 7.99
N PHE A 164 -4.17 -3.27 7.30
CA PHE A 164 -3.01 -2.62 7.92
C PHE A 164 -3.44 -1.52 8.90
N CYS A 165 -4.41 -0.68 8.55
CA CYS A 165 -4.96 0.33 9.47
C CYS A 165 -5.66 -0.29 10.69
N ASP A 166 -6.46 -1.34 10.49
CA ASP A 166 -7.11 -2.09 11.56
C ASP A 166 -6.04 -2.63 12.55
N GLU A 167 -4.93 -3.15 12.02
CA GLU A 167 -3.83 -3.69 12.83
C GLU A 167 -3.14 -2.64 13.71
N LEU A 168 -2.95 -1.42 13.16
CA LEU A 168 -2.34 -0.29 13.88
C LEU A 168 -3.25 0.26 14.97
N THR A 169 -4.56 0.27 14.74
CA THR A 169 -5.54 0.81 15.70
C THR A 169 -5.84 -0.17 16.84
N LEU A 170 -5.85 -1.48 16.57
CA LEU A 170 -5.99 -2.51 17.60
C LEU A 170 -4.81 -2.56 18.59
N SER A 171 -3.63 -2.05 18.22
CA SER A 171 -2.50 -1.95 19.15
C SER A 171 -2.66 -0.87 20.22
N ASP A 172 -3.55 0.11 20.04
CA ASP A 172 -3.72 1.23 20.97
C ASP A 172 -4.70 0.92 22.12
N GLU A 173 -5.55 -0.11 21.99
CA GLU A 173 -6.57 -0.47 22.99
C GLU A 173 -6.06 -1.42 24.10
N GLN A 174 -4.78 -1.81 24.09
CA GLN A 174 -4.18 -2.74 25.07
C GLN A 174 -3.17 -2.10 26.04
N THR A 175 -3.15 -0.77 26.16
CA THR A 175 -2.31 -0.04 27.15
C THR A 175 -3.16 0.59 28.24
#